data_AF-A0A661AQT2-F1
#
_entry.id   AF-A0A661AQT2-F1
#
_cell.length_a   1.000
_cell.length_b   1.000
_cell.length_c   1.000
_cell.angle_alpha   90.00
_cell.angle_beta   90.00
_cell.angle_gamma   90.00
#
_symmetry.space_group_name_H-M   'P 1'
#
loop_
_entity.id
_entity.type
_entity.pdbx_description
1 polymer ?
#
loop_
_entity_poly.entity_id
_entity_poly.type
_entity_poly.pdbx_seq_one_letter_code
_entity_poly.pdbx_strand_id
1 'polypeptide(L)'
;VAKKSVAAGEAFATIEAVKAVSDVYAPVSGEIIEVNEALRTAPDIVNNDPYGDGWMVKIKMSNRSELDNLLSPQDYKDLIGE
;
A
#
# COMPACT_ATOMS: atom_id res chain seq x y z
N VAL A 1 -1.74 6.41 17.03
CA VAL A 1 -0.64 6.12 16.09
C VAL A 1 0.06 7.43 15.78
N ALA A 2 1.38 7.52 15.93
CA ALA A 2 2.12 8.73 15.58
C ALA A 2 1.92 9.01 14.08
N LYS A 3 1.59 10.25 13.73
CA LYS A 3 1.42 10.70 12.35
C LYS A 3 2.77 10.56 11.62
N LYS A 4 2.91 9.49 10.83
CA LYS A 4 4.14 9.22 10.07
C LYS A 4 3.99 9.83 8.68
N SER A 5 4.89 10.74 8.34
CA SER A 5 5.06 11.21 6.97
C SER A 5 5.89 10.19 6.19
N VAL A 6 5.55 10.00 4.91
CA VAL A 6 6.27 9.13 3.97
C VAL A 6 6.49 9.88 2.66
N ALA A 7 7.62 9.61 1.99
CA ALA A 7 7.87 10.04 0.63
C ALA A 7 7.47 8.96 -0.38
N ALA A 8 7.11 9.36 -1.62
CA ALA A 8 6.89 8.40 -2.70
C ALA A 8 8.14 7.51 -2.89
N GLY A 9 7.94 6.19 -2.95
CA GLY A 9 9.00 5.19 -3.03
C GLY A 9 9.68 4.85 -1.70
N GLU A 10 9.30 5.48 -0.58
CA GLU A 10 9.80 5.13 0.75
C GLU A 10 9.14 3.84 1.25
N ALA A 11 9.94 2.89 1.74
CA ALA A 11 9.42 1.73 2.44
C ALA A 11 8.78 2.14 3.78
N PHE A 12 7.50 1.82 3.98
CA PHE A 12 6.77 2.20 5.19
C PHE A 12 6.29 1.01 6.04
N ALA A 13 6.22 -0.19 5.45
CA ALA A 13 5.81 -1.43 6.09
C ALA A 13 6.52 -2.62 5.47
N THR A 14 6.45 -3.77 6.15
CA THR A 14 6.93 -5.06 5.65
C THR A 14 5.78 -6.08 5.69
N ILE A 15 5.72 -6.94 4.68
CA ILE A 15 4.84 -8.10 4.64
C ILE A 15 5.70 -9.34 4.83
N GLU A 16 5.39 -10.12 5.86
CA GLU A 16 6.05 -11.39 6.16
C GLU A 16 5.12 -12.54 5.79
N ALA A 17 5.51 -13.33 4.80
CA ALA A 17 4.87 -14.56 4.40
C ALA A 17 5.75 -15.76 4.78
N VAL A 18 5.18 -16.97 4.74
CA VAL A 18 5.88 -18.22 5.11
C VAL A 18 7.21 -18.42 4.37
N LYS A 19 7.31 -17.92 3.12
CA LYS A 19 8.47 -18.13 2.24
C LYS A 19 9.22 -16.86 1.85
N ALA A 20 8.70 -15.69 2.18
CA ALA A 20 9.23 -14.44 1.66
C ALA A 20 8.91 -13.27 2.61
N VAL A 21 9.79 -12.29 2.61
CA VAL A 21 9.55 -10.99 3.22
C VAL A 21 9.67 -9.95 2.12
N SER A 22 8.70 -9.04 2.04
CA SER A 22 8.71 -7.94 1.06
C SER A 22 8.44 -6.63 1.76
N ASP A 23 9.18 -5.59 1.37
CA ASP A 23 8.85 -4.23 1.74
C ASP A 23 7.60 -3.76 0.97
N VAL A 24 6.85 -2.85 1.60
CA VAL A 24 5.75 -2.11 0.98
C VAL A 24 6.18 -0.64 0.88
N TYR A 25 6.22 -0.15 -0.35
CA TYR A 25 6.64 1.21 -0.66
C TYR A 25 5.44 2.13 -0.80
N ALA A 26 5.57 3.37 -0.32
CA ALA A 26 4.51 4.37 -0.42
C ALA A 26 4.35 4.77 -1.89
N PRO A 27 3.13 4.68 -2.47
CA PRO A 27 2.92 5.06 -3.87
C PRO A 27 3.03 6.58 -4.08
N VAL A 28 2.80 7.35 -3.02
CA VAL A 28 2.74 8.82 -3.03
C VAL A 28 3.27 9.37 -1.72
N SER A 29 3.79 10.59 -1.77
CA SER A 29 4.21 11.37 -0.61
C SER A 29 3.00 11.85 0.18
N GLY A 30 3.07 11.79 1.51
CA GLY A 30 1.97 12.22 2.35
C GLY A 30 2.09 11.82 3.81
N GLU A 31 0.96 11.88 4.52
CA GLU A 31 0.83 11.51 5.92
C GLU A 31 -0.06 10.26 6.05
N ILE A 32 0.41 9.22 6.75
CA ILE A 32 -0.43 8.09 7.10
C ILE A 32 -1.45 8.55 8.15
N ILE A 33 -2.74 8.49 7.80
CA ILE A 33 -3.84 8.94 8.66
C ILE A 33 -4.61 7.79 9.30
N GLU A 34 -4.50 6.58 8.74
CA GLU A 34 -5.20 5.39 9.23
C GLU A 34 -4.39 4.14 8.88
N VAL A 35 -4.42 3.15 9.78
CA VAL A 35 -3.82 1.83 9.61
C VAL A 35 -4.91 0.80 9.85
N ASN A 36 -4.97 -0.25 9.04
CA ASN A 36 -5.96 -1.31 9.21
C ASN A 36 -5.57 -2.24 10.36
N GLU A 37 -6.11 -1.97 11.55
CA GLU A 37 -5.83 -2.78 12.74
C GLU A 37 -6.38 -4.22 12.63
N ALA A 38 -7.34 -4.50 11.74
CA ALA A 38 -7.87 -5.84 11.55
C ALA A 38 -6.80 -6.83 11.05
N LEU A 39 -5.85 -6.34 10.23
CA LEU A 39 -4.76 -7.17 9.69
C LEU A 39 -3.79 -7.68 10.75
N ARG A 40 -3.78 -7.10 11.96
CA ARG A 40 -2.94 -7.59 13.06
C ARG A 40 -3.39 -8.94 13.60
N THR A 41 -4.68 -9.23 13.50
CA THR A 41 -5.29 -10.48 13.98
C THR A 41 -5.74 -11.38 12.84
N ALA A 42 -5.98 -10.81 11.65
CA ALA A 42 -6.45 -11.50 10.46
C ALA A 42 -5.65 -11.04 9.22
N PRO A 43 -4.36 -11.37 9.12
CA PRO A 43 -3.50 -10.96 8.00
C PRO A 43 -3.88 -11.64 6.67
N ASP A 44 -4.59 -12.76 6.73
CA ASP A 44 -5.06 -13.53 5.57
C ASP A 44 -6.12 -12.81 4.74
N ILE A 45 -6.77 -11.77 5.29
CA ILE A 45 -7.68 -10.90 4.54
C ILE A 45 -6.99 -10.31 3.31
N VAL A 46 -5.70 -9.97 3.39
CA VAL A 46 -4.93 -9.44 2.24
C VAL A 46 -4.93 -10.42 1.06
N ASN A 47 -4.95 -11.73 1.32
CA ASN A 47 -4.97 -12.75 0.26
C ASN A 47 -6.37 -12.94 -0.34
N ASN A 48 -7.42 -12.80 0.48
CA ASN A 48 -8.79 -13.13 0.08
C ASN A 48 -9.55 -11.93 -0.51
N ASP A 49 -9.29 -10.73 0.01
CA ASP A 49 -9.95 -9.48 -0.42
C ASP A 49 -8.95 -8.28 -0.41
N PRO A 50 -7.95 -8.27 -1.32
CA PRO A 50 -6.87 -7.28 -1.32
C PRO A 50 -7.34 -5.84 -1.60
N TYR A 51 -8.50 -5.67 -2.24
CA TYR A 51 -9.04 -4.36 -2.62
C TYR A 51 -10.22 -3.90 -1.75
N GLY A 52 -10.85 -4.79 -1.00
CA GLY A 52 -11.86 -4.46 0.00
C GLY A 52 -11.24 -4.38 1.40
N ASP A 53 -11.52 -5.37 2.26
CA ASP A 53 -11.12 -5.35 3.67
C ASP A 53 -9.60 -5.49 3.88
N GLY A 54 -8.84 -5.88 2.85
CA GLY A 54 -7.39 -6.08 2.87
C GLY A 54 -6.54 -4.81 2.73
N TRP A 55 -7.13 -3.61 2.72
CA TRP A 55 -6.38 -2.36 2.66
C TRP A 55 -5.39 -2.24 3.84
N MET A 56 -4.20 -1.67 3.62
CA MET A 56 -3.15 -1.60 4.66
C MET A 56 -3.15 -0.27 5.42
N VAL A 57 -3.07 0.85 4.70
CA VAL A 57 -3.02 2.21 5.24
C VAL A 57 -3.80 3.19 4.38
N LYS A 58 -4.25 4.29 4.97
CA LYS A 58 -4.75 5.46 4.23
C LYS A 58 -3.75 6.59 4.34
N ILE A 59 -3.39 7.16 3.19
CA ILE A 59 -2.42 8.26 3.09
C ILE A 59 -3.17 9.53 2.68
N LYS A 60 -3.02 10.59 3.46
CA LYS A 60 -3.37 11.95 3.04
C LYS A 60 -2.22 12.49 2.20
N MET A 61 -2.44 12.54 0.88
CA MET A 61 -1.45 13.00 -0.10
C MET A 61 -1.01 14.44 0.18
N SER A 62 0.30 14.69 0.07
CA SER A 62 0.85 16.05 0.08
C SER A 62 0.90 16.66 -1.33
N ASN A 63 1.00 15.85 -2.38
CA ASN A 63 1.01 16.28 -3.77
C ASN A 63 0.11 15.41 -4.66
N ARG A 64 -0.87 16.01 -5.34
CA ARG A 64 -1.78 15.30 -6.23
C ARG A 64 -1.18 14.93 -7.59
N SER A 65 -0.17 15.66 -8.07
CA SER A 65 0.44 15.38 -9.38
C SER A 65 1.23 14.07 -9.40
N GLU A 66 1.54 13.51 -8.22
CA GLU A 66 2.22 12.20 -8.14
C GLU A 66 1.33 11.05 -8.64
N LEU A 67 0.01 11.24 -8.72
CA LEU A 67 -0.90 10.27 -9.35
C LEU A 67 -0.60 10.07 -10.83
N ASP A 68 -0.07 11.08 -11.51
CA ASP A 68 0.27 11.03 -12.94
C ASP A 68 1.46 10.08 -13.20
N ASN A 69 2.21 9.71 -12.16
CA ASN A 69 3.32 8.74 -12.24
C ASN A 69 2.88 7.30 -11.96
N LEU A 70 1.62 7.08 -11.57
CA LEU A 70 1.10 5.75 -11.27
C LEU A 70 0.54 5.10 -12.53
N LEU A 71 0.50 3.77 -12.51
CA LEU A 71 -0.07 2.98 -13.60
C LEU A 71 -1.59 3.03 -13.56
N SER A 72 -2.22 3.13 -14.73
CA SER A 72 -3.64 2.84 -14.84
C SER A 72 -3.90 1.34 -14.62
N PRO A 73 -5.15 0.93 -14.36
CA PRO A 73 -5.48 -0.49 -14.25
C PRO A 73 -5.12 -1.30 -15.49
N GLN A 74 -5.19 -0.69 -16.69
CA GLN A 74 -4.80 -1.36 -17.93
C GLN A 74 -3.28 -1.48 -18.05
N ASP A 75 -2.53 -0.40 -17.78
CA ASP A 75 -1.07 -0.43 -17.85
C ASP A 75 -0.48 -1.44 -16.86
N TYR A 76 -1.12 -1.62 -15.69
CA TYR A 76 -0.69 -2.61 -14.72
C TYR A 76 -0.94 -4.05 -15.19
N LYS A 77 -2.09 -4.32 -15.84
CA LYS A 77 -2.38 -5.63 -16.45
C LYS A 77 -1.39 -5.96 -17.56
N ASP A 78 -1.12 -5.00 -18.44
CA ASP A 78 -0.15 -5.16 -19.51
C ASP A 78 1.26 -5.45 -18.96
N LEU A 79 1.65 -4.80 -17.85
CA LEU A 79 2.94 -5.04 -17.18
C LEU A 79 3.09 -6.46 -16.65
N ILE A 80 2.01 -7.04 -16.09
CA ILE A 80 2.02 -8.40 -15.52
C ILE A 80 1.66 -9.49 -16.54
N GLY A 81 1.25 -9.10 -17.75
CA GLY A 81 0.90 -10.02 -18.84
C GLY A 81 -0.50 -10.61 -18.73
N GLU A 82 -1.46 -9.87 -18.16
CA GLU A 82 -2.87 -10.24 -18.02
C GLU A 82 -3.81 -9.50 -18.98
#